data_AF-A0A1L8TNU8-F1
#
_entry.id   AF-A0A1L8TNU8-F1
#
_cell.length_a   1.000
_cell.length_b   1.000
_cell.length_c   1.000
_cell.angle_alpha   90.00
_cell.angle_beta   90.00
_cell.angle_gamma   90.00
#
_symmetry.space_group_name_H-M   'P 1'
#
loop_
_entity.id
_entity.type
_entity.pdbx_description
1 polymer ?
#
loop_
_entity_poly.entity_id
_entity_poly.type
_entity_poly.pdbx_seq_one_letter_code
_entity_poly.pdbx_strand_id
1 'polypeptide(L)' 'MIKAVQVHGAPKGFLMGIFRILRCQPFAKGGIDYVPTYFSLHKNMKDQEEPEYH' A
#
# COMPACT_ATOMS: atom_id res chain seq x y z
N MET A 1 3.26 -1.34 -5.78
CA MET A 1 2.35 -1.70 -6.88
C MET A 1 2.39 -3.20 -7.16
N ILE A 2 3.51 -3.77 -7.62
CA ILE A 2 3.62 -5.21 -7.97
C ILE A 2 3.27 -6.14 -6.78
N LYS A 3 3.85 -5.89 -5.60
CA LYS A 3 3.54 -6.63 -4.36
C LYS A 3 2.04 -6.60 -3.98
N ALA A 4 1.35 -5.48 -4.23
CA ALA A 4 -0.08 -5.35 -3.92
C ALA A 4 -0.96 -6.22 -4.82
N VAL A 5 -0.55 -6.44 -6.06
CA VAL A 5 -1.25 -7.33 -6.99
C VAL A 5 -1.02 -8.80 -6.62
N GLN A 6 0.18 -9.18 -6.17
CA GLN A 6 0.46 -10.53 -5.68
C GLN A 6 -0.32 -10.86 -4.40
N VAL A 7 -0.38 -9.93 -3.44
CA VAL A 7 -0.98 -10.17 -2.12
C VAL A 7 -2.50 -10.03 -2.13
N HIS A 8 -3.06 -9.00 -2.78
CA HIS A 8 -4.51 -8.73 -2.74
C HIS A 8 -5.24 -9.04 -4.06
N GLY A 9 -4.51 -9.40 -5.12
CA GLY A 9 -5.06 -9.59 -6.46
C GLY A 9 -5.18 -8.29 -7.27
N ALA A 10 -5.43 -8.44 -8.58
CA ALA A 10 -5.48 -7.33 -9.54
C ALA A 10 -6.43 -6.16 -9.18
N PRO A 11 -7.72 -6.37 -8.84
CA PRO A 11 -8.65 -5.27 -8.61
C PRO A 11 -8.31 -4.47 -7.34
N LYS A 12 -7.91 -5.16 -6.26
CA LYS A 12 -7.54 -4.52 -4.98
C LYS A 12 -6.18 -3.83 -5.06
N GLY A 13 -5.20 -4.45 -5.71
CA GLY A 13 -3.88 -3.86 -5.94
C GLY A 13 -3.96 -2.60 -6.80
N PHE A 14 -4.83 -2.58 -7.81
CA PHE A 14 -5.08 -1.39 -8.63
C PHE A 14 -5.74 -0.26 -7.83
N LEU A 15 -6.77 -0.56 -7.04
CA LEU A 15 -7.45 0.43 -6.19
C LEU A 15 -6.48 1.05 -5.17
N MET A 16 -5.63 0.24 -4.53
CA MET A 16 -4.57 0.68 -3.63
C MET A 16 -3.55 1.61 -4.30
N GLY A 17 -3.21 1.33 -5.57
CA GLY A 17 -2.30 2.13 -6.36
C GLY A 17 -2.88 3.51 -6.70
N ILE A 18 -4.11 3.54 -7.20
CA ILE A 18 -4.84 4.79 -7.48
C ILE A 18 -4.96 5.62 -6.21
N PHE A 19 -5.33 4.98 -5.11
CA PHE A 19 -5.53 5.66 -3.83
C PHE A 19 -4.22 6.26 -3.28
N ARG A 20 -3.07 5.59 -3.49
CA ARG A 20 -1.74 6.14 -3.19
C ARG A 20 -1.43 7.39 -4.03
N ILE A 21 -1.76 7.39 -5.32
CA ILE A 21 -1.59 8.56 -6.20
C ILE A 21 -2.50 9.71 -5.76
N LEU A 22 -3.77 9.41 -5.44
CA LEU A 22 -4.74 10.42 -4.99
C LEU A 22 -4.33 11.07 -3.64
N ARG A 23 -3.67 10.32 -2.75
CA ARG A 23 -3.11 10.85 -1.49
C ARG A 23 -1.72 11.48 -1.63
N CYS A 24 -1.08 11.44 -2.80
CA CYS A 24 0.21 12.11 -3.02
C CYS A 24 0.01 13.62 -3.16
N GLN A 25 0.00 14.31 -2.02
CA GLN A 25 0.07 15.77 -1.91
C GLN A 25 1.53 16.15 -1.59
N PRO A 26 2.07 17.28 -2.08
CA PRO A 26 3.45 17.71 -1.80
C PRO A 26 3.75 17.95 -0.29
N PHE A 27 2.72 17.98 0.55
CA PHE A 27 2.80 18.09 2.02
C PHE A 27 2.63 16.76 2.78
N ALA A 28 2.40 15.65 2.07
CA ALA A 28 2.27 14.35 2.72
C ALA A 28 3.64 13.89 3.25
N LYS A 29 3.72 13.52 4.53
CA LYS A 29 4.93 12.94 5.14
C LYS A 29 5.37 11.72 4.33
N GLY A 30 6.49 11.86 3.63
CA GLY A 30 7.17 10.78 2.92
C GLY A 30 7.53 9.63 3.87
N GLY A 31 7.56 8.41 3.34
CA GLY A 31 7.87 7.19 4.06
C GLY A 31 7.64 5.97 3.18
N ILE A 32 8.26 4.85 3.53
CA ILE A 32 8.05 3.58 2.85
C ILE A 32 6.73 3.00 3.35
N ASP A 33 5.72 2.95 2.49
CA ASP A 33 4.39 2.41 2.80
C ASP A 33 4.31 0.98 2.26
N TYR A 34 4.73 0.01 3.08
CA TYR A 34 4.64 -1.42 2.72
C TYR A 34 3.17 -1.83 2.53
N VAL A 35 2.99 -2.82 1.66
CA VAL A 35 1.67 -3.40 1.40
C VAL A 35 1.29 -4.26 2.61
N PRO A 36 0.19 -3.98 3.33
CA PRO A 36 -0.27 -4.83 4.43
C PRO A 36 -0.75 -6.19 3.89
N THR A 37 -0.67 -7.25 4.69
CA THR A 37 -1.20 -8.58 4.31
C THR A 37 -2.71 -8.58 4.10
N TYR A 38 -3.44 -7.72 4.81
CA TYR A 38 -4.88 -7.50 4.66
C TYR A 38 -5.17 -6.22 3.87
N PHE A 39 -6.30 -6.17 3.16
CA PHE A 39 -6.65 -5.00 2.35
C PHE A 39 -7.04 -3.80 3.24
N SER A 40 -6.26 -2.73 3.19
CA SER A 40 -6.52 -1.47 3.89
C SER A 40 -6.11 -0.25 3.07
N LEU A 41 -7.04 0.66 2.79
CA LEU A 41 -6.75 1.90 2.05
C LEU A 41 -6.11 3.00 2.91
N HIS A 42 -5.92 2.74 4.21
CA HIS A 42 -5.23 3.66 5.10
C HIS A 42 -3.72 3.53 5.01
N LYS A 43 -3.04 4.64 5.34
CA LYS A 43 -1.58 4.65 5.50
C LYS A 43 -1.19 3.60 6.53
N ASN A 44 -0.29 2.71 6.14
CA ASN A 44 0.17 1.65 7.01
C ASN A 44 1.22 2.22 7.97
N MET A 45 0.83 2.46 9.22
CA MET A 45 1.74 2.96 10.26
C MET A 45 2.36 1.84 11.09
N LYS A 46 1.88 0.60 10.96
CA LYS A 46 2.32 -0.53 11.77
C LYS A 46 3.48 -1.29 11.13
N ASP A 47 3.43 -1.47 9.82
CA ASP A 47 4.46 -2.20 9.10
C ASP A 47 5.53 -1.19 8.67
N GLN A 48 6.49 -0.93 9.55
CA GLN A 48 7.71 -0.16 9.24
C GLN A 48 8.81 -1.03 8.62
N GLU A 49 8.62 -2.35 8.61
CA GLU A 49 9.51 -3.37 8.06
C GLU A 49 8.73 -4.22 7.04
N GLU A 50 9.41 -4.82 6.05
CA GLU A 50 8.75 -5.64 5.02
C GLU A 50 8.04 -6.85 5.66
N PRO A 51 6.70 -6.94 5.63
CA PRO A 51 6.00 -8.11 6.15
C PRO A 51 6.26 -9.32 5.25
N GLU A 52 6.28 -10.52 5.84
CA GLU A 52 6.36 -11.76 5.09
C GLU A 52 5.07 -11.96 4.27
N TYR A 53 5.23 -11.93 2.95
CA TYR A 53 4.16 -12.12 1.99
C TYR A 53 4.02 -13.64 1.74
N HIS A 54 3.15 -14.31 2.52
CA HIS A 54 2.80 -15.72 2.30
C HIS A 54 1.98 -15.94 1.03
#